data_AF-A0A9E3EL26-F1
#
_entry.id   AF-A0A9E3EL26-F1
#
_cell.length_a   1.000
_cell.length_b   1.000
_cell.length_c   1.000
_cell.angle_alpha   90.00
_cell.angle_beta   90.00
_cell.angle_gamma   90.00
#
_symmetry.space_group_name_H-M   'P 1'
#
loop_
_entity.id
_entity.type
_entity.pdbx_description
1 polymer ?
#
loop_
_entity_poly.entity_id
_entity_poly.type
_entity_poly.pdbx_seq_one_letter_code
_entity_poly.pdbx_strand_id
1 'polypeptide(L)' 'MALKSFKPTTPSQRQLVITDRSELWKGDPVKKLTEGLRAKGGRNNQGNITMRFRGGGHKRRYRIVDF' A
#
# COMPACT_ATOMS: atom_id res chain seq x y z
N MET A 1 -15.15 -10.55 3.23
CA MET A 1 -13.77 -10.83 2.77
C MET A 1 -13.24 -12.19 3.24
N ALA A 2 -12.97 -13.10 2.31
CA ALA A 2 -12.31 -14.39 2.57
C ALA A 2 -10.78 -14.29 2.35
N LEU A 3 -10.03 -15.33 2.75
CA LEU A 3 -8.61 -15.48 2.40
C LEU A 3 -8.47 -16.30 1.11
N LYS A 4 -7.58 -15.88 0.22
CA LYS A 4 -7.25 -16.56 -1.04
C LYS A 4 -5.84 -17.12 -0.98
N SER A 5 -5.75 -18.46 -1.02
CA SER A 5 -4.49 -19.19 -1.17
C SER A 5 -4.21 -19.47 -2.64
N PHE A 6 -2.93 -19.51 -3.02
CA PHE A 6 -2.51 -19.79 -4.40
C PHE A 6 -2.06 -21.24 -4.57
N LYS A 7 -2.20 -21.78 -5.78
CA LYS A 7 -1.58 -23.06 -6.14
C LYS A 7 -0.05 -22.88 -6.10
N PRO A 8 0.71 -23.81 -5.51
CA PRO A 8 2.15 -23.67 -5.32
C PRO A 8 2.93 -23.98 -6.62
N THR A 9 2.72 -23.19 -7.68
CA THR A 9 3.43 -23.38 -8.96
C THR A 9 4.87 -22.89 -8.91
N THR A 10 5.17 -21.90 -8.06
CA THR A 10 6.52 -21.43 -7.75
C THR A 10 6.80 -21.47 -6.25
N PRO A 11 8.08 -21.57 -5.81
CA PRO A 11 8.42 -21.63 -4.38
C PRO A 11 7.90 -20.43 -3.57
N SER A 12 7.89 -19.23 -4.15
CA SER A 12 7.41 -18.01 -3.48
C SER A 12 5.90 -17.99 -3.23
N GLN A 13 5.12 -18.75 -4.00
CA GLN A 13 3.66 -18.80 -3.87
C GLN A 13 3.18 -19.81 -2.82
N ARG A 14 4.03 -20.72 -2.34
CA ARG A 14 3.65 -21.81 -1.42
C ARG A 14 3.00 -21.33 -0.12
N GLN A 15 3.49 -20.22 0.41
CA GLN A 15 3.01 -19.63 1.67
C GLN A 15 2.24 -18.32 1.43
N LEU A 16 2.02 -17.94 0.16
CA LEU A 16 1.36 -16.70 -0.18
C LEU A 16 -0.15 -16.82 0.07
N VAL A 17 -0.64 -16.01 1.00
CA VAL A 17 -2.07 -15.84 1.27
C VAL A 17 -2.41 -14.37 1.14
N ILE A 18 -3.43 -14.04 0.36
CA ILE A 18 -3.92 -12.66 0.20
C ILE A 18 -5.38 -12.56 0.65
N THR A 19 -5.81 -11.35 1.02
CA THR A 19 -7.23 -11.09 1.30
C THR A 19 -8.01 -10.96 -0.01
N ASP A 20 -9.19 -11.56 -0.08
CA ASP A 20 -10.14 -11.33 -1.16
C ASP A 20 -10.70 -9.90 -1.10
N ARG A 21 -10.73 -9.24 -2.27
CA ARG A 21 -11.09 -7.83 -2.45
C ARG A 21 -12.28 -7.66 -3.40
N SER A 22 -13.04 -8.73 -3.65
CA SER A 22 -14.19 -8.78 -4.56
C SER A 22 -15.26 -7.72 -4.26
N GLU A 23 -15.47 -7.42 -2.98
CA GLU A 23 -16.42 -6.42 -2.48
C GLU A 23 -15.93 -4.96 -2.63
N LEU A 24 -14.65 -4.74 -2.93
CA LEU A 24 -14.09 -3.38 -3.00
C LEU A 24 -14.33 -2.73 -4.37
N TRP A 25 -14.45 -1.40 -4.36
CA TRP A 25 -14.54 -0.59 -5.58
C TRP A 25 -13.32 -0.82 -6.50
N LYS A 26 -13.58 -1.09 -7.78
CA LYS A 26 -12.57 -1.47 -8.78
C LYS A 26 -12.00 -0.28 -9.56
N GLY A 27 -12.68 0.85 -9.55
CA GLY A 27 -12.30 2.03 -10.33
C GLY A 27 -11.38 3.00 -9.59
N ASP A 28 -11.26 4.19 -10.16
CA ASP A 28 -10.50 5.28 -9.57
C ASP A 28 -11.18 5.89 -8.33
N PRO A 29 -10.41 6.48 -7.40
CA PRO A 29 -10.96 7.20 -6.26
C PRO A 29 -11.62 8.52 -6.68
N VAL A 30 -12.52 9.04 -5.84
CA VAL A 30 -13.13 10.36 -6.02
C VAL A 30 -12.06 11.45 -6.00
N LYS A 31 -11.83 12.10 -7.16
CA LYS A 31 -10.73 13.05 -7.36
C LYS A 31 -10.70 14.18 -6.31
N LYS A 32 -11.86 14.72 -5.93
CA LYS A 32 -11.99 15.81 -4.96
C LYS A 32 -11.54 15.43 -3.54
N LEU A 33 -11.55 14.14 -3.19
CA LEU A 33 -11.19 13.62 -1.87
C LEU A 33 -9.79 13.00 -1.86
N THR A 34 -8.95 13.36 -2.83
CA THR A 34 -7.59 12.82 -2.93
C THR A 34 -6.53 13.88 -3.10
N GLU A 35 -5.38 13.64 -2.46
CA GLU A 35 -4.22 14.53 -2.54
C GLU A 35 -2.93 13.75 -2.84
N GLY A 36 -1.92 14.48 -3.34
CA GLY A 36 -0.61 13.91 -3.64
C GLY A 36 0.19 13.62 -2.35
N LEU A 37 0.47 12.34 -2.07
CA LEU A 37 1.26 11.96 -0.90
C LEU A 37 2.74 11.78 -1.29
N ARG A 38 3.62 12.60 -0.72
CA ARG A 38 5.09 12.46 -0.88
C ARG A 38 5.63 11.49 0.17
N ALA A 39 6.38 10.48 -0.28
CA ALA A 39 7.07 9.55 0.62
C ALA A 39 8.34 10.21 1.18
N LYS A 40 8.52 10.16 2.51
CA LYS A 40 9.70 10.73 3.19
C LYS A 40 10.93 9.81 3.19
N GLY A 41 10.75 8.52 2.87
CA GLY A 41 11.86 7.54 2.85
C GLY A 41 12.62 7.40 4.17
N GLY A 42 11.95 7.61 5.31
CA GLY A 42 12.58 7.54 6.64
C GLY A 42 13.42 8.74 7.06
N ARG A 43 13.44 9.82 6.25
CA ARG A 43 14.22 11.03 6.51
C ARG A 43 13.41 12.13 7.19
N ASN A 44 14.09 12.94 8.00
CA ASN A 44 13.54 14.16 8.61
C ASN A 44 13.80 15.42 7.76
N ASN A 45 13.47 16.59 8.30
CA ASN A 45 13.67 17.89 7.63
C ASN A 45 15.14 18.31 7.47
N GLN A 46 16.09 17.71 8.21
CA GLN A 46 17.53 17.89 7.96
C GLN A 46 18.09 16.87 6.94
N GLY A 47 17.25 15.99 6.38
CA GLY A 47 17.69 14.95 5.45
C GLY A 47 18.30 13.71 6.12
N ASN A 48 18.37 13.69 7.45
CA ASN A 48 18.92 12.58 8.21
C ASN A 48 17.94 11.40 8.29
N ILE A 49 18.45 10.18 8.18
CA ILE A 49 17.65 8.97 8.40
C ILE A 49 17.37 8.87 9.89
N THR A 50 16.13 9.15 10.27
CA THR A 50 15.66 9.02 11.65
C THR A 50 14.92 7.71 11.87
N MET A 51 14.34 7.15 10.80
CA MET A 51 13.65 5.86 10.82
C MET A 51 14.27 4.93 9.78
N ARG A 52 14.86 3.83 10.25
CA ARG A 52 15.50 2.81 9.41
C ARG A 52 14.47 1.91 8.73
N PHE A 53 14.90 1.17 7.70
CA PHE A 53 14.08 0.21 6.95
C PHE A 53 12.83 0.82 6.28
N ARG A 54 12.88 2.12 5.96
CA ARG A 54 11.84 2.86 5.24
C ARG A 54 12.42 3.41 3.94
N GLY A 55 11.75 3.18 2.82
CA GLY A 55 12.19 3.64 1.50
C GLY A 55 11.60 2.78 0.39
N GLY A 56 11.52 3.32 -0.83
CA GLY A 56 10.88 2.65 -1.96
C GLY A 56 9.36 2.54 -1.84
N GLY A 57 8.80 1.43 -2.32
CA GLY A 57 7.36 1.18 -2.37
C GLY A 57 6.65 1.90 -3.51
N HIS A 58 5.43 1.44 -3.83
CA HIS A 58 4.62 2.05 -4.87
C HIS A 58 4.09 3.43 -4.45
N LYS A 59 4.02 4.38 -5.39
CA LYS A 59 3.47 5.73 -5.13
C LYS A 59 2.00 5.64 -4.70
N ARG A 60 1.61 6.47 -3.73
CA ARG A 60 0.24 6.49 -3.17
C ARG A 60 -0.35 7.89 -3.27
N ARG A 61 -1.69 7.95 -3.30
CA ARG A 61 -2.46 9.18 -3.07
C ARG A 61 -3.02 9.13 -1.65
N TYR A 62 -3.05 10.26 -0.96
CA TYR A 62 -3.74 10.38 0.31
C TYR A 62 -5.25 10.50 0.05
N ARG A 63 -6.06 9.88 0.91
CA ARG A 63 -7.53 9.98 0.87
C ARG A 63 -7.95 10.71 2.13
N ILE A 64 -8.74 11.75 1.97
CA ILE A 64 -9.29 12.52 3.09
C ILE A 64 -10.36 11.66 3.75
N VAL A 65 -10.21 11.39 5.04
CA VAL A 65 -11.14 10.62 5.87
C VAL A 65 -11.60 11.53 6.99
N ASP A 66 -12.90 11.57 7.21
CA ASP A 66 -13.51 12.20 8.39
C ASP A 66 -13.42 11.18 9.53
N PHE A 67 -12.60 11.46 10.54
CA PHE A 67 -12.20 10.51 11.60
C PHE A 67 -13.02 10.71 12.88
#